data_AF-A0A7S0PYU6-F1
#
_entry.id   AF-A0A7S0PYU6-F1
#
_cell.length_a   1.000
_cell.length_b   1.000
_cell.length_c   1.000
_cell.angle_alpha   90.00
_cell.angle_beta   90.00
_cell.angle_gamma   90.00
#
_symmetry.space_group_name_H-M   'P 1'
#
loop_
_entity.id
_entity.type
_entity.pdbx_description
1 polymer ?
#
loop_
_entity_poly.entity_id
_entity_poly.type
_entity_poly.pdbx_seq_one_letter_code
_entity_poly.pdbx_strand_id
1 'polypeptide(L)'
;GELVLLVGNHELLNTQGRISYVHGYSRTGPATGELAASGGAATWRARFNPQSGDLGSEIAKQAGLAVRGSGACRTLFVHAGVRLQIARQYGSVDAINKALREQLVSNQGDLLDPYQGPLWYRGFARPHMSGMSEPDVCAEIDETVKELGAHRMAVGHNIVPWISTRCAGSLHLLDVGMSSAYGGHPAAWRCELDGGRPNIQALYTDAEPHKPPDLCSQCGLATPRTQGWWDCKDYC
;
A
#
# COMPACT_ATOMS: atom_id res chain seq x y z
N GLY A 1 -15.79 17.29 -1.18
CA GLY A 1 -14.72 16.28 -1.29
C GLY A 1 -14.59 15.57 0.04
N GLU A 2 -13.86 14.46 0.07
CA GLU A 2 -13.60 13.64 1.27
C GLU A 2 -12.09 13.30 1.28
N LEU A 3 -11.46 13.29 2.46
CA LEU A 3 -10.13 12.73 2.66
C LEU A 3 -10.27 11.48 3.52
N VAL A 4 -9.87 10.32 2.98
CA VAL A 4 -9.83 9.06 3.71
C VAL A 4 -8.37 8.67 3.89
N LEU A 5 -7.87 8.76 5.11
CA LEU A 5 -6.56 8.23 5.48
C LEU A 5 -6.70 6.73 5.75
N LEU A 6 -5.84 5.94 5.10
CA LEU A 6 -5.79 4.50 5.27
C LEU A 6 -4.60 4.11 6.12
N VAL A 7 -4.81 3.17 7.05
CA VAL A 7 -3.75 2.57 7.86
C VAL A 7 -2.83 1.77 6.93
N GLY A 8 -1.52 2.04 6.99
CA GLY A 8 -0.49 1.23 6.36
C GLY A 8 0.31 0.40 7.35
N ASN A 9 1.33 -0.31 6.84
CA ASN A 9 2.18 -1.12 7.69
C ASN A 9 3.04 -0.29 8.66
N HIS A 10 3.41 0.94 8.30
CA HIS A 10 4.21 1.80 9.18
C HIS A 10 3.36 2.36 10.32
N GLU A 11 2.08 2.67 10.09
CA GLU A 11 1.13 3.02 11.15
C GLU A 11 0.99 1.85 12.13
N LEU A 12 0.79 0.62 11.61
CA LEU A 12 0.75 -0.60 12.42
C LEU A 12 2.05 -0.80 13.23
N LEU A 13 3.22 -0.67 12.61
CA LEU A 13 4.50 -0.82 13.31
C LEU A 13 4.61 0.18 14.47
N ASN A 14 4.18 1.42 14.26
CA ASN A 14 4.21 2.43 15.30
C ASN A 14 3.23 2.11 16.44
N THR A 15 2.01 1.66 16.15
CA THR A 15 1.05 1.24 17.20
C THR A 15 1.51 0.00 17.96
N GLN A 16 2.31 -0.85 17.33
CA GLN A 16 3.01 -1.99 17.98
C GLN A 16 4.25 -1.58 18.79
N GLY A 17 4.62 -0.30 18.79
CA GLY A 17 5.84 0.20 19.43
C GLY A 17 7.14 -0.23 18.72
N ARG A 18 7.04 -0.71 17.47
CA ARG A 18 8.15 -1.14 16.61
C ARG A 18 8.72 0.05 15.83
N ILE A 19 9.62 0.76 16.49
CA ILE A 19 10.19 2.03 16.01
C ILE A 19 11.41 1.89 15.08
N SER A 20 11.75 0.69 14.61
CA SER A 20 13.00 0.46 13.85
C SER A 20 13.07 1.20 12.50
N TYR A 21 11.93 1.71 12.02
CA TYR A 21 11.80 2.46 10.78
C TYR A 21 11.56 3.96 11.01
N VAL A 22 11.54 4.42 12.26
CA VAL A 22 11.37 5.84 12.58
C VAL A 22 12.70 6.55 12.32
N HIS A 23 12.64 7.74 11.70
CA HIS A 23 13.82 8.52 11.38
C HIS A 23 14.63 8.84 12.66
N GLY A 24 15.91 8.46 12.63
CA GLY A 24 16.83 8.63 13.74
C GLY A 24 16.77 7.53 14.81
N TYR A 25 16.16 6.38 14.51
CA TYR A 25 16.32 5.17 15.31
C TYR A 25 17.78 4.68 15.30
N SER A 26 18.29 4.31 16.47
CA SER A 26 19.60 3.66 16.64
C SER A 26 19.48 2.48 17.60
N ARG A 27 20.15 1.36 17.30
CA ARG A 27 20.21 0.18 18.18
C ARG A 27 21.21 0.32 19.32
N THR A 28 22.31 1.04 19.08
CA THR A 28 23.49 1.07 19.95
C THR A 28 23.92 2.48 20.35
N GLY A 29 23.28 3.51 19.81
CA GLY A 29 23.57 4.92 20.09
C GLY A 29 22.32 5.72 20.45
N PRO A 30 22.47 7.03 20.71
CA PRO A 30 21.33 7.89 20.99
C PRO A 30 20.41 7.98 19.77
N ALA A 31 19.11 8.17 20.03
CA ALA A 31 18.18 8.54 18.98
C ALA A 31 18.54 9.92 18.42
N THR A 32 18.27 10.13 17.13
CA THR A 32 18.42 11.41 16.44
C THR A 32 17.11 11.77 15.73
N GLY A 33 17.13 12.83 14.92
CA GLY A 33 16.05 13.13 13.99
C GLY A 33 14.68 13.28 14.65
N GLU A 34 13.67 12.69 14.01
CA GLU A 34 12.28 12.77 14.46
C GLU A 34 12.08 12.07 15.81
N LEU A 35 12.72 10.92 16.00
CA LEU A 35 12.61 10.17 17.24
C LEU A 35 13.16 10.99 18.42
N ALA A 36 14.31 11.65 18.26
CA ALA A 36 14.83 12.55 19.30
C ALA A 36 13.93 13.78 19.52
N ALA A 37 13.47 14.42 18.44
CA ALA A 37 12.58 15.59 18.50
C ALA A 37 11.25 15.30 19.20
N SER A 38 10.78 14.05 19.14
CA SER A 38 9.57 13.60 19.85
C SER A 38 9.74 13.38 21.36
N GLY A 39 10.95 13.56 21.90
CA GLY A 39 11.29 13.21 23.28
C GLY A 39 11.78 11.77 23.45
N GLY A 40 12.20 11.11 22.36
CA GLY A 40 12.82 9.80 22.37
C GLY A 40 11.84 8.62 22.30
N ALA A 41 12.41 7.41 22.28
CA ALA A 41 11.69 6.17 22.05
C ALA A 41 10.55 5.88 23.05
N ALA A 42 10.70 6.28 24.32
CA ALA A 42 9.67 6.08 25.33
C ALA A 42 8.44 6.97 25.04
N THR A 43 8.67 8.25 24.80
CA THR A 43 7.61 9.21 24.45
C THR A 43 6.93 8.84 23.15
N TRP A 44 7.69 8.46 22.11
CA TRP A 44 7.13 7.99 20.85
C TRP A 44 6.17 6.80 21.05
N ARG A 45 6.60 5.76 21.77
CA ARG A 45 5.75 4.59 22.05
C ARG A 45 4.51 4.95 22.87
N ALA A 46 4.62 5.87 23.82
CA ALA A 46 3.47 6.33 24.60
C ALA A 46 2.44 7.04 23.71
N ARG A 47 2.91 7.93 22.82
CA ARG A 47 2.04 8.67 21.89
C ARG A 47 1.36 7.77 20.85
N PHE A 48 2.05 6.75 20.36
CA PHE A 48 1.52 5.81 19.38
C PHE A 48 0.78 4.61 20.00
N ASN A 49 0.66 4.51 21.32
CA ASN A 49 -0.12 3.46 21.94
C ASN A 49 -1.60 3.53 21.46
N PRO A 50 -2.18 2.44 20.93
CA PRO A 50 -3.52 2.49 20.33
C PRO A 50 -4.67 2.66 21.33
N GLN A 51 -4.43 2.41 22.63
CA GLN A 51 -5.43 2.53 23.69
C GLN A 51 -5.36 3.87 24.42
N SER A 52 -4.15 4.39 24.66
CA SER A 52 -3.93 5.55 25.53
C SER A 52 -3.17 6.71 24.88
N GLY A 53 -2.56 6.49 23.71
CA GLY A 53 -1.76 7.49 23.01
C GLY A 53 -2.60 8.45 22.18
N ASP A 54 -2.18 9.71 22.11
CA ASP A 54 -2.81 10.76 21.33
C ASP A 54 -2.80 10.45 19.82
N LEU A 55 -1.71 9.90 19.30
CA LEU A 55 -1.60 9.52 17.88
C LEU A 55 -2.11 8.10 17.63
N GLY A 56 -1.80 7.16 18.53
CA GLY A 56 -2.17 5.76 18.36
C GLY A 56 -3.68 5.55 18.36
N SER A 57 -4.40 6.24 19.25
CA SER A 57 -5.86 6.15 19.31
C SER A 57 -6.55 6.75 18.08
N GLU A 58 -5.95 7.75 17.43
CA GLU A 58 -6.45 8.29 16.16
C GLU A 58 -6.16 7.35 14.98
N ILE A 59 -4.97 6.75 14.93
CA ILE A 59 -4.64 5.71 13.94
C ILE A 59 -5.59 4.52 14.05
N ALA A 60 -5.89 4.05 15.27
CA ALA A 60 -6.82 2.95 15.50
C ALA A 60 -8.25 3.26 15.00
N LYS A 61 -8.59 4.54 14.78
CA LYS A 61 -9.89 4.95 14.22
C LYS A 61 -9.91 5.01 12.68
N GLN A 62 -8.77 4.93 12.03
CA GLN A 62 -8.72 5.02 10.58
C GLN A 62 -9.17 3.71 9.92
N ALA A 63 -9.59 3.79 8.66
CA ALA A 63 -9.92 2.62 7.86
C ALA A 63 -8.62 1.95 7.37
N GLY A 64 -8.63 0.64 7.14
CA GLY A 64 -7.58 -0.03 6.37
C GLY A 64 -7.89 -0.11 4.88
N LEU A 65 -9.18 -0.15 4.55
CA LEU A 65 -9.71 -0.32 3.20
C LEU A 65 -10.78 0.73 2.93
N ALA A 66 -10.87 1.21 1.69
CA ALA A 66 -11.99 2.04 1.25
C ALA A 66 -12.39 1.72 -0.19
N VAL A 67 -13.68 1.52 -0.44
CA VAL A 67 -14.21 1.53 -1.82
C VAL A 67 -14.78 2.92 -2.10
N ARG A 68 -14.28 3.58 -3.16
CA ARG A 68 -14.69 4.92 -3.58
C ARG A 68 -14.84 5.01 -5.10
N GLY A 69 -15.49 6.08 -5.55
CA GLY A 69 -15.87 6.24 -6.96
C GLY A 69 -17.17 5.52 -7.32
N SER A 70 -17.60 5.71 -8.56
CA SER A 70 -18.86 5.20 -9.10
C SER A 70 -18.68 4.61 -10.50
N GLY A 71 -19.61 3.76 -10.92
CA GLY A 71 -19.54 3.07 -12.22
C GLY A 71 -18.18 2.40 -12.41
N ALA A 72 -17.62 2.50 -13.62
CA ALA A 72 -16.32 1.93 -13.94
C ALA A 72 -15.13 2.52 -13.15
N CYS A 73 -15.31 3.62 -12.40
CA CYS A 73 -14.28 4.18 -11.51
C CYS A 73 -14.36 3.65 -10.07
N ARG A 74 -15.33 2.79 -9.74
CA ARG A 74 -15.45 2.21 -8.40
C ARG A 74 -14.24 1.33 -8.07
N THR A 75 -13.44 1.78 -7.10
CA THR A 75 -12.08 1.28 -6.82
C THR A 75 -11.93 0.98 -5.34
N LEU A 76 -11.36 -0.18 -5.03
CA LEU A 76 -10.90 -0.56 -3.70
C LEU A 76 -9.49 0.00 -3.48
N PHE A 77 -9.32 0.82 -2.45
CA PHE A 77 -8.03 1.33 -1.99
C PHE A 77 -7.61 0.59 -0.72
N VAL A 78 -6.37 0.13 -0.68
CA VAL A 78 -5.76 -0.56 0.46
C VAL A 78 -4.25 -0.42 0.41
N HIS A 79 -3.56 -0.54 1.54
CA HIS A 79 -2.12 -0.30 1.61
C HIS A 79 -1.28 -1.27 0.75
N ALA A 80 -1.43 -2.59 0.91
CA ALA A 80 -0.59 -3.58 0.21
C ALA A 80 -1.39 -4.50 -0.73
N GLY A 81 -2.56 -4.97 -0.30
CA GLY A 81 -3.46 -5.79 -1.12
C GLY A 81 -4.30 -6.75 -0.29
N VAL A 82 -5.58 -6.92 -0.62
CA VAL A 82 -6.50 -7.80 0.14
C VAL A 82 -6.65 -9.11 -0.58
N ARG A 83 -6.33 -10.22 0.09
CA ARG A 83 -6.52 -11.56 -0.46
C ARG A 83 -7.99 -11.95 -0.52
N LEU A 84 -8.34 -12.80 -1.48
CA LEU A 84 -9.72 -13.29 -1.66
C LEU A 84 -10.24 -14.00 -0.43
N GLN A 85 -9.38 -14.77 0.25
CA GLN A 85 -9.72 -15.44 1.50
C GLN A 85 -10.18 -14.45 2.58
N ILE A 86 -9.47 -13.33 2.76
CA ILE A 86 -9.84 -12.27 3.71
C ILE A 86 -11.13 -11.59 3.27
N ALA A 87 -11.27 -11.28 1.97
CA ALA A 87 -12.49 -10.67 1.44
C ALA A 87 -13.74 -11.53 1.74
N ARG A 88 -13.67 -12.84 1.49
CA ARG A 88 -14.76 -13.79 1.78
C ARG A 88 -15.00 -14.00 3.27
N GLN A 89 -13.94 -14.06 4.08
CA GLN A 89 -14.05 -14.28 5.53
C GLN A 89 -14.83 -13.16 6.21
N TYR A 90 -14.60 -11.91 5.83
CA TYR A 90 -15.23 -10.75 6.46
C TYR A 90 -16.46 -10.25 5.67
N GLY A 91 -16.55 -10.55 4.38
CA GLY A 91 -17.71 -10.28 3.51
C GLY A 91 -17.94 -8.83 3.12
N SER A 92 -17.29 -7.86 3.75
CA SER A 92 -17.41 -6.45 3.39
C SER A 92 -16.23 -5.60 3.86
N VAL A 93 -16.02 -4.46 3.20
CA VAL A 93 -15.04 -3.44 3.61
C VAL A 93 -15.30 -2.95 5.04
N ASP A 94 -16.55 -2.75 5.42
CA ASP A 94 -16.92 -2.27 6.76
C ASP A 94 -16.59 -3.32 7.85
N ALA A 95 -16.85 -4.59 7.58
CA ALA A 95 -16.49 -5.68 8.48
C ALA A 95 -14.97 -5.82 8.63
N ILE A 96 -14.22 -5.71 7.53
CA ILE A 96 -12.74 -5.71 7.57
C ILE A 96 -12.23 -4.52 8.38
N ASN A 97 -12.76 -3.31 8.16
CA ASN A 97 -12.33 -2.11 8.89
C ASN A 97 -12.69 -2.18 10.38
N LYS A 98 -13.85 -2.75 10.73
CA LYS A 98 -14.24 -2.99 12.12
C LYS A 98 -13.27 -3.96 12.79
N ALA A 99 -13.00 -5.10 12.13
CA ALA A 99 -12.05 -6.08 12.62
C ALA A 99 -10.65 -5.49 12.75
N LEU A 100 -10.16 -4.75 11.75
CA LEU A 100 -8.83 -4.14 11.78
C LEU A 100 -8.67 -3.21 12.99
N ARG A 101 -9.67 -2.38 13.30
CA ARG A 101 -9.64 -1.52 14.50
C ARG A 101 -9.50 -2.34 15.78
N GLU A 102 -10.25 -3.42 15.91
CA GLU A 102 -10.17 -4.32 17.08
C GLU A 102 -8.79 -4.98 17.17
N GLN A 103 -8.26 -5.44 16.03
CA GLN A 103 -6.95 -6.07 15.94
C GLN A 103 -5.80 -5.08 16.22
N LEU A 104 -5.89 -3.82 15.78
CA LEU A 104 -4.90 -2.77 16.08
C LEU A 104 -4.81 -2.50 17.59
N VAL A 105 -5.95 -2.53 18.29
CA VAL A 105 -6.01 -2.33 19.74
C VAL A 105 -5.53 -3.56 20.51
N SER A 106 -5.91 -4.77 20.10
CA SER A 106 -5.49 -6.02 20.76
C SER A 106 -4.09 -6.48 20.35
N ASN A 107 -3.55 -5.89 19.28
CA ASN A 107 -2.35 -6.29 18.56
C ASN A 107 -2.34 -7.77 18.15
N GLN A 108 -3.50 -8.31 17.76
CA GLN A 108 -3.66 -9.72 17.39
C GLN A 108 -4.70 -9.87 16.29
N GLY A 109 -4.41 -10.75 15.33
CA GLY A 109 -5.33 -11.15 14.29
C GLY A 109 -4.69 -11.27 12.91
N ASP A 110 -5.44 -11.83 11.98
CA ASP A 110 -5.03 -12.15 10.62
C ASP A 110 -4.80 -10.91 9.74
N LEU A 111 -5.49 -9.79 9.99
CA LEU A 111 -5.33 -8.57 9.22
C LEU A 111 -3.97 -7.89 9.50
N LEU A 112 -3.33 -8.24 10.61
CA LEU A 112 -2.00 -7.77 10.99
C LEU A 112 -0.87 -8.71 10.53
N ASP A 113 -1.22 -9.85 9.94
CA ASP A 113 -0.23 -10.86 9.54
C ASP A 113 0.78 -10.26 8.54
N PRO A 114 2.09 -10.38 8.78
CA PRO A 114 3.11 -9.73 7.97
C PRO A 114 3.34 -10.39 6.60
N TYR A 115 2.67 -11.50 6.31
CA TYR A 115 2.80 -12.23 5.06
C TYR A 115 1.51 -12.22 4.24
N GLN A 116 0.35 -12.29 4.88
CA GLN A 116 -0.97 -12.47 4.26
C GLN A 116 -1.93 -11.31 4.53
N GLY A 117 -1.65 -10.48 5.54
CA GLY A 117 -2.52 -9.38 5.94
C GLY A 117 -2.56 -8.24 4.91
N PRO A 118 -3.67 -7.49 4.81
CA PRO A 118 -3.85 -6.45 3.80
C PRO A 118 -2.90 -5.27 3.89
N LEU A 119 -2.23 -5.12 5.04
CA LEU A 119 -1.21 -4.10 5.27
C LEU A 119 0.18 -4.54 4.76
N TRP A 120 0.40 -5.81 4.43
CA TRP A 120 1.72 -6.32 4.08
C TRP A 120 1.78 -7.14 2.80
N TYR A 121 0.66 -7.70 2.34
CA TYR A 121 0.66 -8.68 1.26
C TYR A 121 1.26 -8.13 -0.04
N ARG A 122 2.44 -8.62 -0.42
CA ARG A 122 3.17 -8.21 -1.63
C ARG A 122 2.84 -9.04 -2.85
N GLY A 123 2.18 -10.20 -2.67
CA GLY A 123 2.04 -11.22 -3.71
C GLY A 123 1.36 -10.74 -4.99
N PHE A 124 0.43 -9.78 -4.90
CA PHE A 124 -0.17 -9.19 -6.10
C PHE A 124 0.82 -8.33 -6.90
N ALA A 125 1.55 -7.44 -6.23
CA ALA A 125 2.55 -6.61 -6.88
C ALA A 125 3.80 -7.42 -7.29
N ARG A 126 4.11 -8.52 -6.60
CA ARG A 126 5.30 -9.35 -6.80
C ARG A 126 4.91 -10.84 -6.76
N PRO A 127 4.36 -11.40 -7.85
CA PRO A 127 3.85 -12.78 -7.89
C PRO A 127 4.88 -13.84 -7.47
N HIS A 128 6.16 -13.61 -7.79
CA HIS A 128 7.25 -14.51 -7.38
C HIS A 128 7.36 -14.66 -5.85
N MET A 129 6.91 -13.67 -5.06
CA MET A 129 6.93 -13.73 -3.59
C MET A 129 5.77 -14.56 -3.01
N SER A 130 4.68 -14.74 -3.75
CA SER A 130 3.56 -15.60 -3.36
C SER A 130 3.64 -17.01 -3.96
N GLY A 131 4.58 -17.24 -4.88
CA GLY A 131 4.63 -18.50 -5.65
C GLY A 131 3.49 -18.63 -6.66
N MET A 132 2.78 -17.54 -6.95
CA MET A 132 1.68 -17.50 -7.91
C MET A 132 2.19 -17.07 -9.29
N SER A 133 1.52 -17.54 -10.34
CA SER A 133 1.71 -17.00 -11.68
C SER A 133 0.95 -15.67 -11.85
N GLU A 134 1.31 -14.86 -12.85
CA GLU A 134 0.55 -13.62 -13.17
C GLU A 134 -0.94 -13.90 -13.43
N PRO A 135 -1.34 -14.93 -14.20
CA PRO A 135 -2.75 -15.28 -14.35
C PRO A 135 -3.46 -15.61 -13.03
N ASP A 136 -2.82 -16.34 -12.12
CA ASP A 136 -3.43 -16.68 -10.82
C ASP A 136 -3.61 -15.43 -9.95
N VAL A 137 -2.63 -14.52 -9.97
CA VAL A 137 -2.71 -13.23 -9.29
C VAL A 137 -3.89 -12.42 -9.83
N CYS A 138 -4.00 -12.30 -11.15
CA CYS A 138 -5.08 -11.55 -11.78
C CYS A 138 -6.47 -12.15 -11.49
N ALA A 139 -6.58 -13.48 -11.52
CA ALA A 139 -7.82 -14.17 -11.16
C ALA A 139 -8.21 -13.91 -9.69
N GLU A 140 -7.26 -13.99 -8.74
CA GLU A 140 -7.54 -13.71 -7.33
C GLU A 140 -7.96 -12.24 -7.12
N ILE A 141 -7.32 -11.29 -7.80
CA ILE A 141 -7.70 -9.86 -7.72
C ILE A 141 -9.11 -9.63 -8.26
N ASP A 142 -9.43 -10.16 -9.44
CA ASP A 142 -10.74 -10.00 -10.08
C ASP A 142 -11.87 -10.54 -9.19
N GLU A 143 -11.67 -11.71 -8.58
CA GLU A 143 -12.60 -12.26 -7.61
C GLU A 143 -12.70 -11.40 -6.34
N THR A 144 -11.57 -10.90 -5.83
CA THR A 144 -11.54 -10.11 -4.59
C THR A 144 -12.25 -8.76 -4.76
N VAL A 145 -12.00 -8.04 -5.85
CA VAL A 145 -12.65 -6.75 -6.09
C VAL A 145 -14.14 -6.94 -6.32
N LYS A 146 -14.56 -8.02 -6.97
CA LYS A 146 -15.96 -8.38 -7.12
C LYS A 146 -16.63 -8.66 -5.77
N GLU A 147 -15.99 -9.44 -4.91
CA GLU A 147 -16.46 -9.74 -3.55
C GLU A 147 -16.68 -8.46 -2.74
N LEU A 148 -15.77 -7.49 -2.87
CA LEU A 148 -15.83 -6.21 -2.14
C LEU A 148 -16.55 -5.09 -2.91
N GLY A 149 -17.21 -5.40 -4.02
CA GLY A 149 -18.04 -4.46 -4.78
C GLY A 149 -17.26 -3.33 -5.46
N ALA A 150 -16.10 -3.63 -6.04
CA ALA A 150 -15.25 -2.73 -6.82
C ALA A 150 -14.86 -3.35 -8.18
N HIS A 151 -14.31 -2.53 -9.09
CA HIS A 151 -13.79 -2.98 -10.39
C HIS A 151 -12.28 -3.20 -10.40
N ARG A 152 -11.57 -2.62 -9.43
CA ARG A 152 -10.11 -2.67 -9.35
C ARG A 152 -9.63 -2.46 -7.93
N MET A 153 -8.40 -2.90 -7.67
CA MET A 153 -7.66 -2.70 -6.45
C MET A 153 -6.49 -1.75 -6.72
N ALA A 154 -6.43 -0.65 -5.98
CA ALA A 154 -5.35 0.31 -5.98
C ALA A 154 -4.55 0.16 -4.68
N VAL A 155 -3.25 -0.12 -4.82
CA VAL A 155 -2.36 -0.46 -3.71
C VAL A 155 -1.10 0.39 -3.69
N GLY A 156 -0.55 0.60 -2.50
CA GLY A 156 0.79 1.14 -2.29
C GLY A 156 1.77 0.03 -1.89
N HIS A 157 2.63 0.33 -0.90
CA HIS A 157 3.57 -0.58 -0.21
C HIS A 157 4.68 -1.21 -1.08
N ASN A 158 4.44 -1.35 -2.37
CA ASN A 158 5.27 -1.97 -3.37
C ASN A 158 5.73 -0.85 -4.31
N ILE A 159 6.90 -0.29 -3.99
CA ILE A 159 7.44 0.86 -4.69
C ILE A 159 7.69 0.49 -6.16
N VAL A 160 7.08 1.24 -7.06
CA VAL A 160 7.24 1.16 -8.51
C VAL A 160 7.86 2.47 -9.02
N PRO A 161 8.61 2.46 -10.12
CA PRO A 161 9.21 3.69 -10.66
C PRO A 161 8.17 4.68 -11.23
N TRP A 162 6.96 4.20 -11.56
CA TRP A 162 5.81 5.00 -11.99
C TRP A 162 4.52 4.27 -11.62
N ILE A 163 3.41 5.01 -11.52
CA ILE A 163 2.09 4.41 -11.35
C ILE A 163 1.84 3.45 -12.51
N SER A 164 1.58 2.18 -12.20
CA SER A 164 1.44 1.12 -13.19
C SER A 164 0.15 0.35 -12.99
N THR A 165 -0.32 -0.24 -14.09
CA THR A 165 -1.58 -0.98 -14.16
C THR A 165 -1.30 -2.38 -14.68
N ARG A 166 -1.85 -3.40 -14.01
CA ARG A 166 -1.74 -4.82 -14.37
C ARG A 166 -3.11 -5.48 -14.39
N CYS A 167 -3.17 -6.75 -14.78
CA CYS A 167 -4.40 -7.54 -14.78
C CYS A 167 -5.54 -6.89 -15.56
N ALA A 168 -5.25 -6.44 -16.79
CA ALA A 168 -6.22 -5.77 -17.65
C ALA A 168 -6.97 -4.58 -16.99
N GLY A 169 -6.35 -3.91 -16.01
CA GLY A 169 -6.95 -2.76 -15.32
C GLY A 169 -7.55 -3.06 -13.95
N SER A 170 -7.47 -4.29 -13.45
CA SER A 170 -7.97 -4.62 -12.11
C SER A 170 -6.94 -4.42 -10.99
N LEU A 171 -5.65 -4.26 -11.30
CA LEU A 171 -4.60 -3.90 -10.34
C LEU A 171 -3.91 -2.58 -10.70
N HIS A 172 -3.80 -1.68 -9.73
CA HIS A 172 -3.12 -0.40 -9.86
C HIS A 172 -2.09 -0.24 -8.73
N LEU A 173 -0.82 -0.06 -9.10
CA LEU A 173 0.30 0.15 -8.19
C LEU A 173 0.59 1.64 -8.10
N LEU A 174 0.39 2.24 -6.92
CA LEU A 174 0.39 3.70 -6.73
C LEU A 174 1.59 4.23 -5.95
N ASP A 175 2.36 3.37 -5.28
CA ASP A 175 3.51 3.81 -4.48
C ASP A 175 4.72 4.05 -5.38
N VAL A 176 5.03 5.32 -5.62
CA VAL A 176 6.18 5.76 -6.41
C VAL A 176 7.39 6.16 -5.56
N GLY A 177 7.39 5.85 -4.26
CA GLY A 177 8.51 6.17 -3.38
C GLY A 177 8.61 7.66 -3.05
N MET A 178 7.49 8.29 -2.66
CA MET A 178 7.41 9.71 -2.29
C MET A 178 8.37 10.11 -1.16
N SER A 179 8.72 9.19 -0.26
CA SER A 179 9.73 9.47 0.77
C SER A 179 11.10 9.71 0.14
N SER A 180 11.84 10.69 0.66
CA SER A 180 13.23 10.95 0.27
C SER A 180 14.17 9.78 0.51
N ALA A 181 13.75 8.80 1.34
CA ALA A 181 14.49 7.54 1.53
C ALA A 181 14.44 6.61 0.30
N TYR A 182 13.51 6.83 -0.64
CA TYR A 182 13.31 5.99 -1.82
C TYR A 182 13.48 6.74 -3.14
N GLY A 183 12.94 7.96 -3.24
CA GLY A 183 13.02 8.75 -4.48
C GLY A 183 12.59 10.20 -4.30
N GLY A 184 11.62 10.48 -3.42
CA GLY A 184 11.20 11.86 -3.15
C GLY A 184 10.21 12.43 -4.16
N HIS A 185 9.65 11.60 -5.05
CA HIS A 185 8.78 12.04 -6.14
C HIS A 185 7.32 11.69 -5.84
N PRO A 186 6.47 12.64 -5.41
CA PRO A 186 5.04 12.39 -5.24
C PRO A 186 4.33 12.19 -6.58
N ALA A 187 3.31 11.34 -6.57
CA ALA A 187 2.38 11.18 -7.69
C ALA A 187 0.94 11.05 -7.17
N ALA A 188 -0.03 11.28 -8.05
CA ALA A 188 -1.44 11.04 -7.79
C ALA A 188 -2.06 10.21 -8.90
N TRP A 189 -3.09 9.45 -8.55
CA TRP A 189 -3.90 8.67 -9.47
C TRP A 189 -5.31 9.24 -9.51
N ARG A 190 -5.88 9.34 -10.71
CA ARG A 190 -7.23 9.86 -10.94
C ARG A 190 -8.00 8.93 -11.87
N CYS A 191 -9.28 8.72 -11.57
CA CYS A 191 -10.24 8.11 -12.47
C CYS A 191 -11.47 8.99 -12.59
N GLU A 192 -11.79 9.37 -13.83
CA GLU A 192 -12.99 10.10 -14.20
C GLU A 192 -13.82 9.27 -15.18
N LEU A 193 -15.14 9.50 -15.25
CA LEU A 193 -15.99 8.84 -16.23
C LEU A 193 -16.12 9.72 -17.48
N ASP A 194 -15.80 9.18 -18.64
CA ASP A 194 -16.04 9.77 -19.95
C ASP A 194 -17.03 8.89 -20.74
N GLY A 195 -18.27 9.36 -20.91
CA GLY A 195 -19.34 8.57 -21.52
C GLY A 195 -19.57 7.21 -20.84
N GLY A 196 -19.37 7.14 -19.52
CA GLY A 196 -19.49 5.91 -18.72
C GLY A 196 -18.26 5.00 -18.74
N ARG A 197 -17.25 5.29 -19.56
CA ARG A 197 -15.97 4.59 -19.57
C ARG A 197 -14.97 5.25 -18.61
N PRO A 198 -14.06 4.51 -17.97
CA PRO A 198 -13.08 5.09 -17.07
C PRO A 198 -11.95 5.75 -17.88
N ASN A 199 -11.70 7.04 -17.64
CA ASN A 199 -10.50 7.76 -18.03
C ASN A 199 -9.56 7.81 -16.83
N ILE A 200 -8.48 7.03 -16.89
CA ILE A 200 -7.53 6.86 -15.79
C ILE A 200 -6.24 7.59 -16.11
N GLN A 201 -5.75 8.39 -15.17
CA GLN A 201 -4.55 9.20 -15.34
C GLN A 201 -3.65 9.14 -14.12
N ALA A 202 -2.34 9.08 -14.37
CA ALA A 202 -1.30 9.37 -13.39
C ALA A 202 -0.90 10.84 -13.51
N LEU A 203 -0.75 11.52 -12.37
CA LEU A 203 -0.36 12.92 -12.26
C LEU A 203 0.96 12.97 -11.49
N TYR A 204 1.96 13.62 -12.06
CA TYR A 204 3.28 13.81 -11.46
C TYR A 204 3.53 15.30 -11.22
N THR A 205 4.31 15.64 -10.20
CA THR A 205 4.58 17.05 -9.86
C THR A 205 5.53 17.75 -10.82
N ASP A 206 6.35 16.98 -11.53
CA ASP A 206 7.29 17.51 -12.52
C ASP A 206 6.57 17.72 -13.87
N ALA A 207 6.71 18.92 -14.44
CA ALA A 207 5.98 19.37 -15.64
C ALA A 207 6.36 18.62 -16.93
N GLU A 208 7.43 17.83 -16.90
CA GLU A 208 7.70 16.84 -17.93
C GLU A 208 6.91 15.59 -17.58
N PRO A 209 5.93 15.16 -18.41
CA PRO A 209 5.35 13.85 -18.24
C PRO A 209 6.52 12.89 -18.41
N HIS A 210 7.02 12.33 -17.31
CA HIS A 210 7.77 11.10 -17.33
C HIS A 210 6.81 10.07 -17.91
N LYS A 211 6.73 10.01 -19.24
CA LYS A 211 6.28 8.82 -19.93
C LYS A 211 7.06 7.71 -19.25
N PRO A 212 6.38 6.69 -18.70
CA PRO A 212 7.06 5.44 -18.41
C PRO A 212 7.95 5.17 -19.61
N PRO A 213 9.27 4.96 -19.45
CA PRO A 213 10.09 4.54 -20.59
C PRO A 213 9.34 3.38 -21.26
N ASP A 214 9.17 3.42 -22.59
CA ASP A 214 8.44 2.39 -23.32
C ASP A 214 8.94 1.03 -22.82
N LEU A 215 8.09 0.33 -22.07
CA LEU A 215 8.43 -0.80 -21.21
C LEU A 215 8.98 -2.00 -21.98
N CYS A 216 9.08 -1.93 -23.31
CA CYS A 216 9.51 -3.03 -24.17
C CYS A 216 11.01 -3.06 -24.49
N SER A 217 11.75 -1.95 -24.52
CA SER A 217 13.14 -1.99 -25.02
C SER A 217 14.16 -2.47 -23.98
N GLN A 218 13.85 -2.38 -22.68
CA GLN A 218 14.76 -2.80 -21.60
C GLN A 218 14.54 -4.24 -21.12
N CYS A 219 13.31 -4.77 -21.19
CA CYS A 219 13.02 -6.18 -20.81
C CYS A 219 13.71 -7.19 -21.77
N GLY A 220 14.21 -6.75 -22.93
CA GLY A 220 14.95 -7.59 -23.90
C GLY A 220 16.49 -7.47 -23.86
N LEU A 221 17.07 -6.59 -23.03
CA LEU A 221 18.51 -6.28 -23.08
C LEU A 221 19.25 -6.35 -21.73
N ALA A 222 18.55 -6.46 -20.59
CA ALA A 222 19.21 -6.53 -19.30
C ALA A 222 19.72 -7.95 -18.99
N THR A 223 21.00 -8.21 -19.26
CA THR A 223 21.74 -9.24 -18.50
C THR A 223 22.15 -8.62 -17.15
N PRO A 224 21.93 -9.31 -16.02
CA PRO A 224 22.15 -8.74 -14.70
C PRO A 224 23.66 -8.64 -14.44
N ARG A 225 24.25 -7.49 -14.77
CA ARG A 225 25.62 -7.14 -14.39
C ARG A 225 25.66 -5.77 -13.73
N THR A 226 24.90 -5.61 -12.65
CA THR A 226 25.21 -4.72 -11.52
C THR A 226 24.11 -4.88 -10.48
N GLN A 227 24.50 -5.16 -9.23
CA GLN A 227 23.60 -5.06 -8.07
C GLN A 227 23.27 -3.58 -7.85
N GLY A 228 22.25 -3.09 -8.56
CA GLY A 228 21.51 -1.88 -8.23
C GLY A 228 20.09 -2.30 -7.92
N TRP A 229 19.47 -1.69 -6.92
CA TRP A 229 18.05 -1.82 -6.67
C TRP A 229 17.28 -1.54 -7.97
N TRP A 230 16.09 -2.13 -8.12
CA TRP A 230 15.27 -2.24 -9.35
C TRP A 230 15.67 -3.42 -10.26
N ASP A 231 15.26 -4.63 -9.88
CA ASP A 231 15.23 -5.74 -10.85
C ASP A 231 14.01 -5.50 -11.76
N CYS A 232 14.23 -5.04 -13.00
CA CYS A 232 13.16 -4.87 -14.00
C CYS A 232 12.32 -6.14 -14.16
N LYS A 233 12.89 -7.31 -13.84
CA LYS A 233 12.22 -8.62 -13.88
C LYS A 233 10.96 -8.68 -13.00
N ASP A 234 10.90 -7.93 -11.91
CA ASP A 234 9.74 -7.95 -11.00
C ASP A 234 8.55 -7.13 -11.51
N TYR A 235 8.75 -6.35 -12.58
CA TYR A 235 7.78 -5.37 -13.08
C TYR A 235 7.43 -5.53 -14.59
N CYS A 236 7.97 -6.53 -15.32
CA CYS A 236 7.73 -6.80 -16.76
C CYS A 236 6.62 -7.86 -17.05
#